data_AF-W2J9M9-F1
#
_entry.id   AF-W2J9M9-F1
#
_cell.length_a   1.000
_cell.length_b   1.000
_cell.length_c   1.000
_cell.angle_alpha   90.00
_cell.angle_beta   90.00
_cell.angle_gamma   90.00
#
_symmetry.space_group_name_H-M   'P 1'
#
loop_
_entity.id
_entity.type
_entity.pdbx_description
1 polymer ?
#
loop_
_entity_poly.entity_id
_entity_poly.type
_entity_poly.pdbx_seq_one_letter_code
_entity_poly.pdbx_strand_id
1 'polypeptide(L)'
;MAATTRSRTRSKNSTEVLQLDVVQRIRTDRILRAQNEEEWIVNLKAYLSGDLESLDAGEARACGKIADDYDVSNYWLLLYCPRAGRDNGDRDRLAKLVVPEDLQQDVLHHYHTSLEGGHQG
;
A
#
# COMPACT_ATOMS: atom_id res chain seq x y z
N MET A 1 15.38 -30.97 -41.87
CA MET A 1 15.18 -29.54 -41.51
C MET A 1 14.57 -29.50 -40.12
N ALA A 2 15.28 -28.96 -39.13
CA ALA A 2 14.78 -28.88 -37.75
C ALA A 2 13.92 -27.62 -37.58
N ALA A 3 12.64 -27.81 -37.25
CA ALA A 3 11.72 -26.72 -36.98
C ALA A 3 11.99 -26.15 -35.57
N THR A 4 12.47 -24.91 -35.51
CA THR A 4 12.63 -24.18 -34.25
C THR A 4 11.31 -23.54 -33.86
N THR A 5 10.63 -24.06 -32.84
CA THR A 5 9.41 -23.47 -32.27
C THR A 5 9.80 -22.34 -31.30
N ARG A 6 9.71 -21.10 -31.77
CA ARG A 6 10.11 -19.91 -31.01
C ARG A 6 8.94 -19.37 -30.15
N SER A 7 8.92 -19.77 -28.87
CA SER A 7 8.54 -19.02 -27.65
C SER A 7 7.77 -17.66 -27.76
N ARG A 8 6.64 -17.60 -28.48
CA ARG A 8 5.80 -16.37 -28.54
C ARG A 8 4.98 -16.09 -27.28
N THR A 9 4.63 -17.12 -26.51
CA THR A 9 3.82 -17.00 -25.27
C THR A 9 4.63 -16.45 -24.10
N ARG A 10 5.85 -16.96 -23.87
CA ARG A 10 6.74 -16.47 -22.79
C ARG A 10 7.12 -14.99 -22.95
N SER A 11 7.26 -14.49 -24.18
CA SER A 11 7.60 -13.09 -24.45
C SER A 11 6.46 -12.13 -24.13
N LYS A 12 5.20 -12.50 -24.43
CA LYS A 12 4.02 -11.66 -24.15
C LYS A 12 3.79 -11.53 -22.64
N ASN A 13 3.84 -12.66 -21.94
CA ASN A 13 3.69 -12.70 -20.49
C ASN A 13 4.80 -11.88 -19.80
N SER A 14 6.03 -11.90 -20.33
CA SER A 14 7.13 -11.08 -19.81
C SER A 14 6.87 -9.58 -19.98
N THR A 15 6.28 -9.14 -21.09
CA THR A 15 5.97 -7.72 -21.31
C THR A 15 4.81 -7.25 -20.42
N GLU A 16 3.77 -8.06 -20.25
CA GLU A 16 2.63 -7.75 -19.37
C GLU A 16 3.03 -7.70 -17.90
N VAL A 17 3.90 -8.61 -17.44
CA VAL A 17 4.44 -8.59 -16.07
C VAL A 17 5.25 -7.30 -15.83
N LEU A 18 6.08 -6.89 -16.79
CA LEU A 18 6.82 -5.62 -16.68
C LEU A 18 5.88 -4.40 -16.63
N GLN A 19 4.76 -4.43 -17.36
CA GLN A 19 3.76 -3.36 -17.30
C GLN A 19 3.04 -3.33 -15.94
N LEU A 20 2.69 -4.49 -15.39
CA LEU A 20 2.10 -4.58 -14.06
C LEU A 20 3.04 -4.01 -13.00
N ASP A 21 4.33 -4.35 -13.06
CA ASP A 21 5.35 -3.84 -12.12
C ASP A 21 5.48 -2.32 -12.17
N VAL A 22 5.45 -1.72 -13.38
CA VAL A 22 5.47 -0.26 -13.55
C VAL A 22 4.22 0.38 -12.96
N VAL A 23 3.04 -0.17 -13.24
CA VAL A 23 1.76 0.33 -12.70
C VAL A 23 1.74 0.24 -11.18
N GLN A 24 2.21 -0.87 -10.61
CA GLN A 24 2.30 -1.04 -9.16
C GLN A 24 3.24 -0.02 -8.53
N ARG A 25 4.42 0.21 -9.12
CA ARG A 25 5.36 1.25 -8.64
C ARG A 25 4.72 2.63 -8.66
N ILE A 26 4.10 3.03 -9.77
CA ILE A 26 3.43 4.34 -9.88
C ILE A 26 2.34 4.48 -8.81
N ARG A 27 1.55 3.43 -8.57
CA ARG A 27 0.52 3.42 -7.53
C ARG A 27 1.13 3.57 -6.15
N THR A 28 2.15 2.78 -5.82
CA THR A 28 2.89 2.83 -4.55
C THR A 28 3.48 4.22 -4.31
N ASP A 29 4.13 4.82 -5.32
CA ASP A 29 4.74 6.14 -5.20
C ASP A 29 3.70 7.24 -4.96
N ARG A 30 2.53 7.14 -5.61
CA ARG A 30 1.43 8.09 -5.42
C ARG A 30 0.86 8.02 -4.01
N ILE A 31 0.67 6.82 -3.49
CA ILE A 31 0.19 6.58 -2.12
C ILE A 31 1.24 7.08 -1.12
N LEU A 32 2.52 6.75 -1.33
CA LEU A 32 3.59 7.18 -0.45
C LEU A 32 3.65 8.71 -0.35
N ARG A 33 3.53 9.40 -1.48
CA ARG A 33 3.48 10.86 -1.52
C ARG A 33 2.32 11.41 -0.70
N ALA A 34 1.10 10.94 -0.97
CA ALA A 34 -0.08 11.41 -0.25
C ALA A 34 0.00 11.09 1.26
N GLN A 35 0.56 9.93 1.64
CA GLN A 35 0.79 9.61 3.05
C GLN A 35 1.81 10.54 3.71
N ASN A 36 2.77 11.08 2.95
CA ASN A 36 3.78 12.00 3.48
C ASN A 36 3.29 13.46 3.50
N GLU A 37 2.10 13.74 2.99
CA GLU A 37 1.45 15.05 3.07
C GLU A 37 0.57 15.17 4.33
N GLU A 38 0.18 14.05 4.95
CA GLU A 38 -0.58 14.02 6.20
C GLU A 38 0.33 13.90 7.44
N GLU A 39 0.36 14.96 8.25
CA GLU A 39 1.22 15.08 9.44
C GLU A 39 1.07 13.91 10.42
N TRP A 40 -0.16 13.47 10.71
CA TRP A 40 -0.37 12.37 11.65
C TRP A 40 0.21 11.03 11.15
N ILE A 41 0.24 10.82 9.83
CA ILE A 41 0.84 9.65 9.19
C ILE A 41 2.37 9.75 9.26
N VAL A 42 2.92 10.91 8.91
CA VAL A 42 4.37 11.17 9.00
C VAL A 42 4.87 10.93 10.42
N ASN A 43 4.19 11.50 11.41
CA ASN A 43 4.56 11.37 12.82
C ASN A 43 4.48 9.92 13.30
N LEU A 44 3.46 9.18 12.88
CA LEU A 44 3.31 7.78 13.25
C LEU A 44 4.39 6.89 12.62
N LYS A 45 4.77 7.14 11.36
CA LYS A 45 5.87 6.42 10.71
C LYS A 45 7.22 6.71 11.37
N ALA A 46 7.47 7.97 11.75
CA ALA A 46 8.65 8.35 12.52
C ALA A 46 8.70 7.62 13.88
N TYR A 47 7.59 7.63 14.61
CA TYR A 47 7.46 6.93 15.89
C TYR A 47 7.73 5.42 15.77
N LEU A 48 7.11 4.76 14.77
CA LEU A 48 7.25 3.31 14.54
C LEU A 48 8.65 2.92 14.05
N SER A 49 9.33 3.79 13.31
CA SER A 49 10.71 3.56 12.86
C SER A 49 11.77 3.93 13.90
N GLY A 50 11.36 4.53 15.03
CA GLY A 50 12.26 4.96 16.10
C GLY A 50 12.92 6.32 15.86
N ASP A 51 12.50 7.07 14.84
CA ASP A 51 12.92 8.44 14.61
C ASP A 51 12.16 9.39 15.55
N LEU A 52 12.54 9.35 16.82
CA LEU A 52 11.91 10.20 17.85
C LEU A 52 12.46 11.62 17.87
N GLU A 53 13.57 11.90 17.17
CA GLU A 53 14.16 13.23 17.09
C GLU A 53 13.31 14.17 16.23
N SER A 54 12.52 13.61 15.30
CA SER A 54 11.59 14.36 14.47
C SER A 54 10.26 14.68 15.17
N LEU A 55 10.07 14.26 16.43
CA LEU A 55 8.81 14.38 17.16
C LEU A 55 8.96 15.19 18.44
N ASP A 56 7.98 16.03 18.73
CA ASP A 56 7.80 16.60 20.06
C ASP A 56 7.17 15.59 21.05
N ALA A 57 7.22 15.91 22.34
CA ALA A 57 6.72 15.04 23.40
C ALA A 57 5.19 14.77 23.30
N GLY A 58 4.43 15.72 22.79
CA GLY A 58 2.99 15.60 22.55
C GLY A 58 2.70 14.68 21.38
N GLU A 59 3.42 14.83 20.28
CA GLU A 59 3.34 14.00 19.08
C GLU A 59 3.71 12.55 19.38
N ALA A 60 4.86 12.31 20.03
CA ALA A 60 5.28 10.98 20.43
C ALA A 60 4.26 10.30 21.36
N ARG A 61 3.68 11.07 22.30
CA ARG A 61 2.61 10.58 23.18
C ARG A 61 1.33 10.25 22.40
N ALA A 62 0.96 11.04 21.40
CA ALA A 62 -0.21 10.77 20.56
C ALA A 62 0.00 9.49 19.74
N CYS A 63 1.17 9.35 19.11
CA CYS A 63 1.54 8.17 18.33
C CYS A 63 1.52 6.90 19.19
N GLY A 64 2.11 6.93 20.40
CA GLY A 64 2.15 5.78 21.30
C GLY A 64 0.77 5.23 21.72
N LYS A 65 -0.30 6.03 21.63
CA LYS A 65 -1.67 5.55 21.92
C LYS A 65 -2.23 4.61 20.86
N ILE A 66 -1.76 4.76 19.61
CA ILE A 66 -2.30 4.05 18.45
C ILE A 66 -1.27 3.12 17.79
N ALA A 67 0.02 3.26 18.09
CA ALA A 67 1.12 2.56 17.41
C ALA A 67 0.95 1.04 17.30
N ASP A 68 0.42 0.40 18.33
CA ASP A 68 0.14 -1.04 18.35
C ASP A 68 -0.79 -1.54 17.20
N ASP A 69 -1.63 -0.64 16.67
CA ASP A 69 -2.58 -0.94 15.61
C ASP A 69 -2.00 -0.69 14.21
N TYR A 70 -0.74 -0.26 14.12
CA TYR A 70 -0.11 0.11 12.86
C TYR A 70 1.26 -0.54 12.68
N ASP A 71 1.75 -0.53 11.43
CA ASP A 71 3.09 -0.95 11.07
C ASP A 71 3.60 -0.15 9.85
N VAL A 72 4.91 -0.13 9.65
CA VAL A 72 5.55 0.48 8.49
C VAL A 72 6.12 -0.62 7.60
N SER A 73 5.61 -0.70 6.37
CA SER A 73 6.12 -1.64 5.38
C SER A 73 7.53 -1.28 4.90
N ASN A 74 8.18 -2.23 4.19
CA ASN A 74 9.47 -2.01 3.52
C ASN A 74 9.46 -0.87 2.47
N TYR A 75 8.28 -0.46 2.00
CA TYR A 75 8.12 0.67 1.05
C TYR A 75 7.81 1.99 1.76
N TRP A 76 8.02 2.06 3.08
CA TRP A 76 7.71 3.24 3.88
C TRP A 76 6.22 3.63 3.86
N LEU A 77 5.34 2.69 3.50
CA LEU A 77 3.89 2.85 3.58
C LEU A 77 3.38 2.43 4.96
N LEU A 78 2.48 3.25 5.52
CA LEU A 78 1.78 2.96 6.78
C LEU A 78 0.65 1.96 6.52
N LEU A 79 0.60 0.93 7.36
CA LEU A 79 -0.41 -0.13 7.34
C LEU A 79 -1.18 -0.14 8.66
N TYR A 80 -2.49 -0.35 8.59
CA TYR A 80 -3.34 -0.68 9.74
C TYR A 80 -3.36 -2.20 9.93
N CYS A 81 -3.02 -2.66 11.12
CA CYS A 81 -2.91 -4.06 11.51
C CYS A 81 -3.90 -4.35 12.66
N PRO A 82 -5.11 -4.87 12.38
CA PRO A 82 -6.11 -5.13 13.40
C PRO A 82 -5.58 -6.08 14.48
N ARG A 83 -5.77 -5.75 15.77
CA ARG A 83 -5.35 -6.61 16.89
C ARG A 83 -6.09 -7.95 16.97
N ALA A 84 -7.22 -8.09 16.29
CA ALA A 84 -8.05 -9.30 16.32
C ALA A 84 -7.46 -10.37 15.38
N GLY A 85 -6.77 -11.36 15.96
CA GLY A 85 -6.17 -12.48 15.22
C GLY A 85 -4.69 -12.68 15.50
N ARG A 86 -4.27 -12.66 16.78
CA ARG A 86 -2.87 -12.86 17.23
C ARG A 86 -2.32 -14.28 17.00
N ASP A 87 -2.67 -14.95 15.91
CA ASP A 87 -1.71 -15.88 15.32
C ASP A 87 -0.83 -15.03 14.41
N ASN A 88 0.47 -15.02 14.68
CA ASN A 88 1.45 -14.23 13.94
C ASN A 88 1.39 -14.49 12.42
N GLY A 89 0.83 -15.64 12.01
CA GLY A 89 0.62 -16.01 10.61
C GLY A 89 -0.44 -15.21 9.84
N ASP A 90 -1.43 -14.61 10.49
CA ASP A 90 -2.52 -13.89 9.80
C ASP A 90 -2.34 -12.35 9.82
N ARG A 91 -1.34 -11.82 10.52
CA ARG A 91 -1.12 -10.36 10.63
C ARG A 91 -0.83 -9.72 9.27
N ASP A 92 0.02 -10.34 8.46
CA ASP A 92 0.33 -9.87 7.09
C ASP A 92 -0.87 -9.99 6.14
N ARG A 93 -1.75 -10.97 6.36
CA ARG A 93 -2.98 -11.16 5.56
C ARG A 93 -4.05 -10.13 5.88
N LEU A 94 -4.07 -9.61 7.10
CA LEU A 94 -5.07 -8.68 7.58
C LEU A 94 -4.61 -7.22 7.56
N ALA A 95 -3.33 -6.97 7.27
CA ALA A 95 -2.79 -5.62 7.12
C ALA A 95 -3.49 -4.88 5.98
N LYS A 96 -3.98 -3.68 6.27
CA LYS A 96 -4.66 -2.81 5.32
C LYS A 96 -3.82 -1.57 5.10
N LEU A 97 -3.67 -1.16 3.84
CA LEU A 97 -3.02 0.10 3.52
C LEU A 97 -3.84 1.28 4.06
N VAL A 98 -3.20 2.21 4.77
CA VAL A 98 -3.83 3.48 5.13
C VAL A 98 -3.96 4.33 3.86
N VAL A 99 -5.18 4.64 3.46
CA VAL A 99 -5.46 5.50 2.30
C VAL A 99 -5.57 6.94 2.78
N PRO A 100 -4.68 7.84 2.33
CA PRO A 100 -4.77 9.28 2.61
C PRO A 100 -6.09 9.89 2.17
N GLU A 101 -6.55 10.92 2.86
CA GLU A 101 -7.77 11.68 2.57
C GLU A 101 -7.83 12.14 1.11
N ASP A 102 -6.71 12.68 0.59
CA ASP A 102 -6.58 13.15 -0.78
C ASP A 102 -6.79 12.05 -1.84
N LEU A 103 -6.63 10.78 -1.46
CA LEU A 103 -6.84 9.63 -2.34
C LEU A 103 -8.18 8.92 -2.11
N GLN A 104 -8.99 9.32 -1.12
CA GLN A 104 -10.25 8.66 -0.82
C GLN A 104 -11.24 8.75 -2.00
N GLN A 105 -11.38 9.93 -2.61
CA GLN A 105 -12.28 10.12 -3.76
C GLN A 105 -11.85 9.26 -4.96
N ASP A 106 -10.56 9.19 -5.25
CA ASP A 106 -10.00 8.37 -6.32
C ASP A 106 -10.31 6.88 -6.11
N VAL A 107 -10.13 6.39 -4.87
CA VAL A 107 -10.44 5.00 -4.52
C VAL A 107 -11.93 4.71 -4.64
N LEU A 108 -12.78 5.60 -4.14
CA LEU A 108 -14.24 5.47 -4.24
C LEU A 108 -14.69 5.47 -5.70
N HIS A 109 -14.19 6.40 -6.52
CA HIS A 109 -14.52 6.49 -7.93
C HIS A 109 -14.13 5.20 -8.69
N HIS A 110 -12.95 4.65 -8.41
CA HIS A 110 -12.51 3.40 -9.01
C HIS A 110 -13.41 2.22 -8.62
N TYR A 111 -13.86 2.17 -7.36
CA TYR A 111 -14.77 1.13 -6.89
C TYR A 111 -16.13 1.20 -7.61
N HIS A 112 -16.70 2.39 -7.76
CA HIS A 112 -17.98 2.59 -8.47
C HIS A 112 -17.88 2.22 -9.95
N THR A 113 -16.86 2.72 -10.66
CA THR A 113 -16.65 2.42 -12.09
C THR A 113 -16.40 0.93 -12.36
N SER A 114 -15.71 0.25 -11.44
CA SER A 114 -15.47 -1.20 -11.55
C SER A 114 -16.75 -2.02 -11.33
N LEU A 115 -17.67 -1.56 -10.47
CA LEU A 115 -18.96 -2.21 -10.23
C LEU A 115 -19.96 -2.00 -11.37
N GLU A 116 -19.97 -0.80 -11.97
CA GLU A 116 -20.90 -0.45 -13.06
C GLU A 116 -20.54 -1.14 -14.39
N GLY A 117 -19.30 -1.59 -14.56
CA GLY A 117 -18.84 -2.31 -15.74
C GLY A 117 -19.39 -3.74 -15.90
N GLY A 118 -20.19 -4.24 -14.94
CA GLY A 118 -20.70 -5.61 -14.91
C GLY A 118 -21.88 -5.94 -15.85
N HIS A 119 -22.25 -5.04 -16.76
CA HIS A 119 -23.28 -5.32 -17.77
C HIS A 119 -22.73 -5.08 -19.18
N GLN A 120 -22.14 -6.13 -19.75
CA GLN A 120 -22.13 -6.33 -21.20
C GLN A 120 -22.93 -7.60 -21.49
N GLY A 121 -24.15 -7.43 -22.02
CA GLY A 121 -25.01 -8.51 -22.50
C GLY A 121 -26.27 -8.71 -21.68
#